data_AF-A0A957ZMD2-F1
#
_entry.id   AF-A0A957ZMD2-F1
#
_cell.length_a   1.000
_cell.length_b   1.000
_cell.length_c   1.000
_cell.angle_alpha   90.00
_cell.angle_beta   90.00
_cell.angle_gamma   90.00
#
_symmetry.space_group_name_H-M   'P 1'
#
loop_
_entity.id
_entity.type
_entity.pdbx_description
1 polymer ?
#
loop_
_entity_poly.entity_id
_entity_poly.type
_entity_poly.pdbx_seq_one_letter_code
_entity_poly.pdbx_strand_id
1 'polypeptide(L)'
;RYVVLDGATRVTSFKQLNIPHIIVQVVELHRGNVKMNTWFHIVHGAPGDGLVAAINRVPGLKLTATAPDDLPHALWERSALGYLLGADGSGYLLELTDRAGGDWIDVLVELVDAYGAWGDVGRTLDTDMETLRGQHPDLAGLFVYPQFSPDIVVQVASRGRLLPAGITRFMIPGRILRLNAPLDVLAAGASLSAKADWLDRLVEEKVASRGVRYYEEPVMLLDE
;
A
#
# COMPACT_ATOMS: atom_id res chain seq x y z
N ARG A 1 -10.36 -19.00 3.63
CA ARG A 1 -10.05 -17.90 2.66
C ARG A 1 -8.92 -17.09 3.26
N TYR A 2 -8.06 -16.49 2.44
CA TYR A 2 -6.91 -15.69 2.88
C TYR A 2 -7.00 -14.28 2.32
N VAL A 3 -6.45 -13.31 3.05
CA VAL A 3 -6.28 -11.92 2.59
C VAL A 3 -4.80 -11.68 2.33
N VAL A 4 -4.47 -11.10 1.18
CA VAL A 4 -3.09 -10.77 0.82
C VAL A 4 -2.72 -9.47 1.51
N LEU A 5 -1.81 -9.54 2.49
CA LEU A 5 -1.31 -8.36 3.21
C LEU A 5 -0.05 -7.77 2.57
N ASP A 6 0.75 -8.61 1.91
CA ASP A 6 1.93 -8.23 1.15
C ASP A 6 2.08 -9.16 -0.06
N GLY A 7 2.59 -8.63 -1.18
CA GLY A 7 2.79 -9.39 -2.41
C GLY A 7 1.62 -9.40 -3.40
N ALA A 8 0.77 -8.37 -3.42
CA ALA A 8 -0.34 -8.25 -4.38
C ALA A 8 0.12 -8.40 -5.84
N THR A 9 1.25 -7.79 -6.22
CA THR A 9 1.84 -7.94 -7.57
C THR A 9 2.25 -9.38 -7.83
N ARG A 10 2.91 -10.06 -6.88
CA ARG A 10 3.30 -11.48 -7.00
C ARG A 10 2.07 -12.36 -7.23
N VAL A 11 1.01 -12.18 -6.44
CA VAL A 11 -0.25 -12.92 -6.62
C VAL A 11 -0.86 -12.67 -8.01
N THR A 12 -0.83 -11.43 -8.48
CA THR A 12 -1.33 -11.05 -9.82
C THR A 12 -0.51 -11.70 -10.93
N SER A 13 0.82 -11.69 -10.83
CA SER A 13 1.71 -12.35 -11.79
C SER A 13 1.46 -13.86 -11.85
N PHE A 14 1.31 -14.54 -10.70
CA PHE A 14 0.98 -15.97 -10.68
C PHE A 14 -0.34 -16.27 -11.40
N LYS A 15 -1.37 -15.44 -11.19
CA LYS A 15 -2.65 -15.56 -11.91
C LYS A 15 -2.47 -15.39 -13.41
N GLN A 16 -1.73 -14.36 -13.85
CA GLN A 16 -1.49 -14.09 -15.27
C GLN A 16 -0.67 -15.20 -15.95
N LEU A 17 0.26 -15.82 -15.21
CA LEU A 17 1.05 -16.97 -15.68
C LEU A 17 0.29 -18.30 -15.63
N ASN A 18 -0.97 -18.30 -15.18
CA ASN A 18 -1.78 -19.51 -14.97
C ASN A 18 -1.11 -20.56 -14.06
N ILE A 19 -0.32 -20.11 -13.08
CA ILE A 19 0.31 -21.00 -12.10
C ILE A 19 -0.68 -21.20 -10.94
N PRO A 20 -1.16 -22.44 -10.70
CA PRO A 20 -2.32 -22.68 -9.84
C PRO A 20 -2.01 -22.56 -8.35
N HIS A 21 -0.75 -22.73 -7.94
CA HIS A 21 -0.35 -22.75 -6.54
C HIS A 21 0.74 -21.71 -6.29
N ILE A 22 0.62 -20.98 -5.18
CA ILE A 22 1.57 -19.97 -4.73
C ILE A 22 2.00 -20.30 -3.29
N ILE A 23 3.29 -20.12 -3.00
CA ILE A 23 3.80 -20.25 -1.62
C ILE A 23 3.41 -19.00 -0.86
N VAL A 24 2.81 -19.19 0.32
CA VAL A 24 2.41 -18.09 1.20
C VAL A 24 2.96 -18.31 2.60
N GLN A 25 3.28 -17.22 3.28
CA GLN A 25 3.48 -17.22 4.72
C GLN A 25 2.17 -16.77 5.36
N VAL A 26 1.50 -17.70 6.05
CA VAL A 26 0.27 -17.38 6.78
C VAL A 26 0.63 -16.67 8.08
N VAL A 27 -0.03 -15.53 8.33
CA VAL A 27 0.16 -14.73 9.54
C VAL A 27 -1.17 -14.49 10.23
N GLU A 28 -1.19 -14.61 11.55
CA GLU A 28 -2.36 -14.27 12.37
C GLU A 28 -2.31 -12.78 12.73
N LEU A 29 -3.24 -11.96 12.21
CA LEU A 29 -3.22 -10.50 12.39
C LEU A 29 -3.11 -10.06 13.87
N HIS A 30 -3.96 -10.62 14.73
CA HIS A 30 -4.04 -10.20 16.13
C HIS A 30 -2.94 -10.77 17.03
N ARG A 31 -2.42 -11.97 16.71
CA ARG A 31 -1.41 -12.67 17.52
C ARG A 31 0.01 -12.46 17.03
N GLY A 32 0.19 -12.14 15.75
CA GLY A 32 1.48 -11.96 15.11
C GLY A 32 2.11 -10.59 15.28
N ASN A 33 1.58 -9.74 16.18
CA ASN A 33 2.00 -8.33 16.33
C ASN A 33 2.07 -7.57 15.00
N VAL A 34 1.18 -7.89 14.06
CA VAL A 34 1.12 -7.24 12.75
C VAL A 34 0.60 -5.83 12.97
N LYS A 35 1.42 -4.84 12.61
CA LYS A 35 1.03 -3.43 12.63
C LYS A 35 0.70 -2.99 11.21
N MET A 36 -0.27 -2.10 11.07
CA MET A 36 -0.55 -1.45 9.79
C MET A 36 -0.31 0.04 9.95
N ASN A 37 0.66 0.53 9.21
CA ASN A 37 0.92 1.95 9.02
C ASN A 37 0.31 2.38 7.68
N THR A 38 0.44 3.67 7.39
CA THR A 38 0.03 4.25 6.14
C THR A 38 1.25 4.79 5.40
N TRP A 39 1.29 4.58 4.09
CA TRP A 39 2.19 5.30 3.19
C TRP A 39 1.50 6.58 2.75
N PHE A 40 2.26 7.66 2.67
CA PHE A 40 1.84 8.89 2.02
C PHE A 40 2.30 8.86 0.58
N HIS A 41 1.54 9.52 -0.29
CA HIS A 41 1.84 9.54 -1.72
C HIS A 41 2.45 10.88 -2.07
N ILE A 42 3.69 10.84 -2.53
CA ILE A 42 4.37 11.98 -3.12
C ILE A 42 4.10 11.94 -4.61
N VAL A 43 3.60 13.03 -5.17
CA VAL A 43 3.23 13.11 -6.59
C VAL A 43 4.17 14.09 -7.29
N HIS A 44 4.73 13.63 -8.39
CA HIS A 44 5.66 14.37 -9.25
C HIS A 44 4.97 14.68 -10.58
N GLY A 45 5.22 15.85 -11.13
CA GLY A 45 4.64 16.18 -12.43
C GLY A 45 4.84 17.63 -12.85
N ALA A 46 4.74 17.86 -14.16
CA ALA A 46 4.81 19.19 -14.73
C ALA A 46 3.50 19.98 -14.47
N PRO A 47 3.56 21.30 -14.29
CA PRO A 47 2.42 22.16 -13.95
C PRO A 47 1.43 22.42 -15.11
N GLY A 48 0.98 21.38 -15.80
CA GLY A 48 -0.09 21.44 -16.83
C GLY A 48 -1.46 21.75 -16.22
N ASP A 49 -2.51 20.96 -16.54
CA ASP A 49 -3.76 20.97 -15.76
C ASP A 49 -3.37 20.74 -14.29
N GLY A 50 -3.51 21.72 -13.39
CA GLY A 50 -2.96 21.60 -12.04
C GLY A 50 -3.49 20.36 -11.28
N LEU A 51 -2.65 19.73 -10.46
CA LEU A 51 -2.99 18.54 -9.65
C LEU A 51 -4.34 18.67 -8.92
N VAL A 52 -4.60 19.84 -8.32
CA VAL A 52 -5.87 20.17 -7.65
C VAL A 52 -7.07 20.07 -8.60
N ALA A 53 -6.92 20.57 -9.83
CA ALA A 53 -7.98 20.49 -10.84
C ALA A 53 -8.27 19.06 -11.29
N ALA A 54 -7.24 18.21 -11.34
CA ALA A 54 -7.40 16.78 -11.67
C ALA A 54 -8.23 16.06 -10.60
N ILE A 55 -7.88 16.22 -9.32
CA ILE A 55 -8.58 15.53 -8.22
C ILE A 55 -9.96 16.16 -7.91
N ASN A 56 -10.17 17.46 -8.18
CA ASN A 56 -11.46 18.11 -7.95
C ASN A 56 -12.56 17.59 -8.90
N ARG A 57 -12.20 16.84 -9.94
CA ARG A 57 -13.16 16.18 -10.85
C ARG A 57 -13.66 14.83 -10.30
N VAL A 58 -13.09 14.32 -9.21
CA VAL A 58 -13.46 13.03 -8.61
C VAL A 58 -14.87 13.13 -8.01
N PRO A 59 -15.84 12.33 -8.52
CA PRO A 59 -17.18 12.25 -7.93
C PRO A 59 -17.13 11.87 -6.45
N GLY A 60 -17.96 12.52 -5.63
CA GLY A 60 -18.00 12.22 -4.20
C GLY A 60 -16.87 12.84 -3.36
N LEU A 61 -15.89 13.50 -3.99
CA LEU A 61 -14.82 14.22 -3.30
C LEU A 61 -15.11 15.72 -3.21
N LYS A 62 -14.87 16.31 -2.03
CA LYS A 62 -14.86 17.75 -1.79
C LYS A 62 -13.49 18.17 -1.30
N LEU A 63 -12.89 19.15 -1.97
CA LEU A 63 -11.69 19.81 -1.51
C LEU A 63 -12.07 21.05 -0.69
N THR A 64 -11.62 21.09 0.56
CA THR A 64 -11.78 22.28 1.41
C THR A 64 -10.41 22.89 1.64
N ALA A 65 -10.18 24.10 1.14
CA ALA A 65 -8.94 24.84 1.42
C ALA A 65 -8.79 25.01 2.94
N THR A 66 -7.63 24.67 3.49
CA THR A 66 -7.36 24.67 4.92
C THR A 66 -5.87 24.99 5.11
N ALA A 67 -5.53 25.76 6.15
CA ALA A 67 -4.14 26.10 6.40
C ALA A 67 -3.33 24.80 6.65
N PRO A 68 -2.11 24.67 6.10
CA PRO A 68 -1.29 23.47 6.27
C PRO A 68 -1.16 23.00 7.73
N ASP A 69 -1.00 23.93 8.66
CA ASP A 69 -0.84 23.64 10.09
C ASP A 69 -2.12 23.07 10.73
N ASP A 70 -3.29 23.36 10.18
CA ASP A 70 -4.58 22.89 10.68
C ASP A 70 -4.97 21.52 10.10
N LEU A 71 -4.37 21.09 8.99
CA LEU A 71 -4.75 19.86 8.27
C LEU A 71 -4.65 18.59 9.12
N PRO A 72 -3.58 18.35 9.92
CA PRO A 72 -3.51 17.15 10.74
C PRO A 72 -4.65 17.08 11.76
N HIS A 73 -5.04 18.21 12.35
CA HIS A 73 -6.15 18.27 13.30
C HIS A 73 -7.49 18.04 12.59
N ALA A 74 -7.72 18.76 11.49
CA ALA A 74 -8.95 18.69 10.71
C ALA A 74 -9.19 17.29 10.10
N LEU A 75 -8.12 16.57 9.72
CA LEU A 75 -8.19 15.19 9.25
C LEU A 75 -8.92 14.29 10.24
N TRP A 76 -8.55 14.38 11.52
CA TRP A 76 -9.14 13.57 12.59
C TRP A 76 -10.52 14.08 13.00
N GLU A 77 -10.64 15.39 13.27
CA GLU A 77 -11.88 15.99 13.77
C GLU A 77 -13.05 15.77 12.79
N ARG A 78 -12.77 15.90 11.48
CA ARG A 78 -13.79 15.83 10.44
C ARG A 78 -13.89 14.47 9.77
N SER A 79 -13.12 13.48 10.25
CA SER A 79 -13.07 12.13 9.66
C SER A 79 -12.84 12.17 8.14
N ALA A 80 -11.93 13.04 7.69
CA ALA A 80 -11.66 13.24 6.27
C ALA A 80 -10.94 12.01 5.65
N LEU A 81 -10.99 11.88 4.32
CA LEU A 81 -10.28 10.81 3.59
C LEU A 81 -8.77 10.99 3.65
N GLY A 82 -8.31 12.24 3.78
CA GLY A 82 -6.91 12.62 3.75
C GLY A 82 -6.77 14.13 3.59
N TYR A 83 -5.54 14.58 3.32
CA TYR A 83 -5.27 15.94 2.91
C TYR A 83 -4.16 15.99 1.85
N LEU A 84 -4.14 17.07 1.08
CA LEU A 84 -3.10 17.42 0.12
C LEU A 84 -2.33 18.63 0.63
N LEU A 85 -1.00 18.51 0.65
CA LEU A 85 -0.07 19.62 0.76
C LEU A 85 0.54 19.88 -0.63
N GLY A 86 0.28 21.06 -1.20
CA GLY A 86 0.85 21.47 -2.47
C GLY A 86 2.30 21.90 -2.34
N ALA A 87 3.08 21.72 -3.41
CA ALA A 87 4.46 22.21 -3.47
C ALA A 87 4.54 23.75 -3.35
N ASP A 88 3.47 24.45 -3.73
CA ASP A 88 3.29 25.89 -3.58
C ASP A 88 2.92 26.34 -2.16
N GLY A 89 2.77 25.40 -1.21
CA GLY A 89 2.37 25.68 0.18
C GLY A 89 0.85 25.72 0.39
N SER A 90 0.06 25.43 -0.64
CA SER A 90 -1.39 25.28 -0.49
C SER A 90 -1.74 24.01 0.32
N GLY A 91 -2.89 24.07 1.00
CA GLY A 91 -3.41 22.97 1.81
C GLY A 91 -4.88 22.70 1.50
N TYR A 92 -5.23 21.43 1.29
CA TYR A 92 -6.60 21.01 1.01
C TYR A 92 -6.98 19.78 1.82
N LEU A 93 -8.04 19.89 2.60
CA LEU A 93 -8.69 18.75 3.23
C LEU A 93 -9.53 18.00 2.19
N LEU A 94 -9.42 16.67 2.16
CA LEU A 94 -10.09 15.79 1.21
C LEU A 94 -11.27 15.11 1.90
N GLU A 95 -12.48 15.60 1.65
CA GLU A 95 -13.68 15.19 2.35
C GLU A 95 -14.63 14.42 1.45
N LEU A 96 -15.38 13.48 2.02
CA LEU A 96 -16.53 12.91 1.33
C LEU A 96 -17.65 13.94 1.26
N THR A 97 -18.33 13.99 0.12
CA THR A 97 -19.63 14.66 0.06
C THR A 97 -20.77 13.67 0.28
N ASP A 98 -21.75 14.08 1.08
CA ASP A 98 -23.01 13.36 1.25
C ASP A 98 -23.80 13.21 -0.06
N ARG A 99 -23.45 13.98 -1.11
CA ARG A 99 -24.22 14.10 -2.34
C ARG A 99 -24.11 12.92 -3.30
N ALA A 100 -23.13 12.02 -3.13
CA ALA A 100 -22.88 10.96 -4.10
C ALA A 100 -23.48 9.59 -3.73
N GLY A 101 -23.88 9.36 -2.48
CA GLY A 101 -24.29 8.03 -2.01
C GLY A 101 -23.24 6.92 -2.20
N GLY A 102 -22.01 7.30 -2.60
CA GLY A 102 -20.90 6.40 -2.85
C GLY A 102 -20.18 6.03 -1.56
N ASP A 103 -19.64 4.82 -1.52
CA ASP A 103 -18.82 4.38 -0.39
C ASP A 103 -17.46 5.11 -0.43
N TRP A 104 -16.92 5.44 0.74
CA TRP A 104 -15.66 6.16 0.88
C TRP A 104 -14.48 5.47 0.18
N ILE A 105 -14.54 4.15 0.08
CA ILE A 105 -13.52 3.35 -0.62
C ILE A 105 -13.53 3.66 -2.12
N ASP A 106 -14.69 3.84 -2.74
CA ASP A 106 -14.78 4.13 -4.17
C ASP A 106 -14.21 5.52 -4.46
N VAL A 107 -14.58 6.51 -3.65
CA VAL A 107 -14.02 7.87 -3.76
C VAL A 107 -12.51 7.87 -3.53
N LEU A 108 -12.01 7.09 -2.56
CA LEU A 108 -10.58 6.99 -2.31
C LEU A 108 -9.83 6.31 -3.46
N VAL A 109 -10.40 5.26 -4.06
CA VAL A 109 -9.83 4.60 -5.25
C VAL A 109 -9.79 5.56 -6.43
N GLU A 110 -10.90 6.24 -6.73
CA GLU A 110 -10.96 7.21 -7.82
C GLU A 110 -10.02 8.40 -7.60
N LEU A 111 -9.85 8.85 -6.35
CA LEU A 111 -8.85 9.86 -5.99
C LEU A 111 -7.43 9.37 -6.30
N VAL A 112 -7.09 8.15 -5.90
CA VAL A 112 -5.76 7.56 -6.14
C VAL A 112 -5.48 7.39 -7.63
N ASP A 113 -6.46 6.90 -8.37
CA ASP A 113 -6.36 6.75 -9.82
C ASP A 113 -6.25 8.10 -10.53
N ALA A 114 -6.97 9.14 -10.05
CA ALA A 114 -6.95 10.46 -10.67
C ALA A 114 -5.58 11.12 -10.62
N TYR A 115 -4.92 11.18 -9.45
CA TYR A 115 -3.57 11.75 -9.40
C TYR A 115 -2.50 10.78 -9.94
N GLY A 116 -2.74 9.47 -9.89
CA GLY A 116 -1.85 8.47 -10.49
C GLY A 116 -1.84 8.50 -12.02
N ALA A 117 -2.96 8.87 -12.65
CA ALA A 117 -3.04 9.15 -14.08
C ALA A 117 -2.48 10.53 -14.45
N TRP A 118 -2.42 11.44 -13.48
CA TRP A 118 -1.93 12.80 -13.67
C TRP A 118 -0.40 12.91 -13.68
N GLY A 119 0.27 12.17 -12.79
CA GLY A 119 1.72 12.24 -12.63
C GLY A 119 2.31 11.00 -11.96
N ASP A 120 3.63 11.01 -11.78
CA ASP A 120 4.35 9.90 -11.17
C ASP A 120 4.14 9.88 -9.66
N VAL A 121 3.85 8.71 -9.10
CA VAL A 121 3.53 8.56 -7.67
C VAL A 121 4.61 7.75 -6.96
N GLY A 122 5.31 8.41 -6.04
CA GLY A 122 6.17 7.77 -5.06
C GLY A 122 5.45 7.49 -3.74
N ARG A 123 6.14 6.77 -2.84
CA ARG A 123 5.67 6.55 -1.46
C ARG A 123 6.67 7.12 -0.46
N THR A 124 6.17 7.77 0.58
CA THR A 124 6.98 8.32 1.66
C THR A 124 6.31 8.10 3.01
N LEU A 125 7.10 8.21 4.08
CA LEU A 125 6.63 8.29 5.47
C LEU A 125 6.81 9.71 6.03
N ASP A 126 7.49 10.57 5.28
CA ASP A 126 7.77 11.94 5.67
C ASP A 126 6.58 12.85 5.31
N THR A 127 6.37 13.85 6.13
CA THR A 127 5.36 14.90 5.92
C THR A 127 5.98 16.29 5.90
N ASP A 128 7.28 16.41 6.17
CA ASP A 128 7.99 17.68 6.09
C ASP A 128 8.20 18.09 4.63
N MET A 129 7.42 19.08 4.20
CA MET A 129 7.46 19.61 2.85
C MET A 129 8.80 20.27 2.52
N GLU A 130 9.55 20.80 3.49
CA GLU A 130 10.87 21.39 3.22
C GLU A 130 11.87 20.30 2.81
N THR A 131 11.96 19.24 3.63
CA THR A 131 12.79 18.08 3.34
C THR A 131 12.40 17.42 2.01
N LEU A 132 11.10 17.21 1.77
CA LEU A 132 10.61 16.59 0.54
C LEU A 132 10.94 17.41 -0.71
N ARG A 133 10.78 18.74 -0.68
CA ARG A 133 11.17 19.59 -1.82
C ARG A 133 12.67 19.54 -2.10
N GLY A 134 13.50 19.44 -1.06
CA GLY A 134 14.94 19.30 -1.20
C GLY A 134 15.35 17.99 -1.86
N GLN A 135 14.61 16.90 -1.62
CA GLN A 135 14.86 15.58 -2.19
C GLN A 135 14.21 15.38 -3.58
N HIS A 136 13.13 16.11 -3.85
CA HIS A 136 12.27 15.92 -5.02
C HIS A 136 11.98 17.28 -5.70
N PRO A 137 12.86 17.73 -6.62
CA PRO A 137 12.71 19.04 -7.28
C PRO A 137 11.44 19.21 -8.12
N ASP A 138 10.84 18.10 -8.55
CA ASP A 138 9.64 18.02 -9.38
C ASP A 138 8.37 17.68 -8.57
N LEU A 139 8.44 17.81 -7.25
CA LEU A 139 7.30 17.64 -6.35
C LEU A 139 6.13 18.55 -6.76
N ALA A 140 4.97 17.95 -7.00
CA ALA A 140 3.71 18.66 -7.21
C ALA A 140 2.88 18.73 -5.93
N GLY A 141 2.88 17.65 -5.14
CA GLY A 141 2.19 17.62 -3.85
C GLY A 141 2.36 16.33 -3.08
N LEU A 142 1.96 16.38 -1.81
CA LEU A 142 1.96 15.26 -0.89
C LEU A 142 0.53 14.97 -0.44
N PHE A 143 0.08 13.74 -0.66
CA PHE A 143 -1.17 13.22 -0.12
C PHE A 143 -0.91 12.44 1.16
N VAL A 144 -1.57 12.86 2.24
CA VAL A 144 -1.51 12.21 3.55
C VAL A 144 -2.87 11.62 3.87
N TYR A 145 -2.88 10.38 4.36
CA TYR A 145 -4.08 9.61 4.65
C TYR A 145 -4.10 9.21 6.14
N PRO A 146 -5.30 9.00 6.72
CA PRO A 146 -5.39 8.52 8.09
C PRO A 146 -4.84 7.09 8.20
N GLN A 147 -4.49 6.70 9.42
CA GLN A 147 -4.10 5.33 9.70
C GLN A 147 -5.34 4.44 9.81
N PHE A 148 -5.51 3.51 8.87
CA PHE A 148 -6.57 2.53 8.95
C PHE A 148 -6.26 1.45 9.99
N SER A 149 -7.30 0.83 10.56
CA SER A 149 -7.11 -0.39 11.36
C SER A 149 -6.97 -1.61 10.43
N PRO A 150 -6.21 -2.64 10.82
CA PRO A 150 -6.13 -3.89 10.04
C PRO A 150 -7.49 -4.52 9.77
N ASP A 151 -8.45 -4.34 10.68
CA ASP A 151 -9.82 -4.86 10.55
C ASP A 151 -10.56 -4.27 9.34
N ILE A 152 -10.30 -3.00 8.99
CA ILE A 152 -10.86 -2.39 7.78
C ILE A 152 -10.44 -3.19 6.55
N VAL A 153 -9.16 -3.57 6.44
CA VAL A 153 -8.66 -4.35 5.28
C VAL A 153 -9.37 -5.70 5.19
N VAL A 154 -9.55 -6.38 6.32
CA VAL A 154 -10.26 -7.68 6.36
C VAL A 154 -11.72 -7.51 5.95
N GLN A 155 -12.41 -6.48 6.46
CA GLN A 155 -13.80 -6.19 6.12
C GLN A 155 -13.96 -5.88 4.62
N VAL A 156 -13.11 -4.99 4.08
CA VAL A 156 -13.11 -4.63 2.66
C VAL A 156 -12.87 -5.87 1.78
N ALA A 157 -11.86 -6.67 2.11
CA ALA A 157 -11.55 -7.89 1.38
C ALA A 157 -12.69 -8.93 1.47
N SER A 158 -13.35 -9.06 2.63
CA SER A 158 -14.49 -9.98 2.82
C SER A 158 -15.69 -9.66 1.92
N ARG A 159 -15.83 -8.38 1.55
CA ARG A 159 -16.86 -7.87 0.62
C ARG A 159 -16.42 -7.95 -0.84
N GLY A 160 -15.24 -8.52 -1.13
CA GLY A 160 -14.69 -8.63 -2.49
C GLY A 160 -14.17 -7.30 -3.05
N ARG A 161 -13.88 -6.32 -2.19
CA ARG A 161 -13.37 -5.01 -2.58
C ARG A 161 -11.89 -4.86 -2.22
N LEU A 162 -11.25 -3.83 -2.77
CA LEU A 162 -9.84 -3.53 -2.56
C LEU A 162 -9.69 -2.10 -2.08
N LEU A 163 -8.75 -1.87 -1.17
CA LEU A 163 -8.25 -0.53 -0.91
C LEU A 163 -7.32 -0.10 -2.06
N PRO A 164 -7.17 1.21 -2.29
CA PRO A 164 -6.28 1.70 -3.33
C PRO A 164 -4.85 1.26 -3.09
N ALA A 165 -4.15 1.03 -4.19
CA ALA A 165 -2.78 0.55 -4.15
C ALA A 165 -1.88 1.56 -3.43
N GLY A 166 -1.02 1.04 -2.57
CA GLY A 166 0.07 1.82 -2.01
C GLY A 166 -0.22 2.63 -0.77
N ILE A 167 -1.46 2.65 -0.25
CA ILE A 167 -1.77 3.34 1.01
C ILE A 167 -1.46 2.46 2.23
N THR A 168 -1.85 1.19 2.22
CA THR A 168 -1.64 0.30 3.37
C THR A 168 -0.19 -0.18 3.47
N ARG A 169 0.42 -0.05 4.65
CA ARG A 169 1.79 -0.53 4.94
C ARG A 169 1.79 -1.51 6.11
N PHE A 170 1.76 -2.80 5.80
CA PHE A 170 1.86 -3.85 6.82
C PHE A 170 3.32 -4.04 7.29
N MET A 171 3.54 -3.91 8.60
CA MET A 171 4.75 -4.33 9.28
C MET A 171 4.48 -5.71 9.89
N ILE A 172 5.09 -6.73 9.28
CA ILE A 172 4.90 -8.14 9.64
C ILE A 172 6.22 -8.64 10.26
N PRO A 173 6.25 -8.94 11.57
CA PRO A 173 7.41 -9.56 12.20
C PRO A 173 7.69 -10.95 11.62
N GLY A 174 8.96 -11.33 11.52
CA GLY A 174 9.35 -12.67 11.09
C GLY A 174 9.00 -13.02 9.64
N ARG A 175 8.92 -12.02 8.74
CA ARG A 175 8.76 -12.29 7.30
C ARG A 175 9.89 -13.17 6.79
N ILE A 176 9.52 -14.23 6.08
CA ILE A 176 10.47 -15.06 5.35
C ILE A 176 10.83 -14.34 4.05
N LEU A 177 12.09 -13.94 3.95
CA LEU A 177 12.67 -13.31 2.76
C LEU A 177 13.64 -14.28 2.08
N ARG A 178 13.87 -14.09 0.78
CA ARG A 178 14.82 -14.87 -0.02
C ARG A 178 14.64 -16.39 0.09
N LEU A 179 13.38 -16.86 0.16
CA LEU A 179 13.07 -18.29 0.04
C LEU A 179 13.62 -18.85 -1.29
N ASN A 180 13.57 -18.03 -2.34
CA ASN A 180 14.10 -18.32 -3.68
C ASN A 180 13.59 -19.66 -4.22
N ALA A 181 12.28 -19.88 -4.06
CA ALA A 181 11.60 -21.05 -4.56
C ALA A 181 11.61 -21.04 -6.10
N PRO A 182 12.13 -22.10 -6.76
CA PRO A 182 12.19 -22.17 -8.20
C PRO A 182 10.78 -22.26 -8.82
N LEU A 183 10.55 -21.44 -9.85
CA LEU A 183 9.22 -21.23 -10.43
C LEU A 183 8.73 -22.44 -11.23
N ASP A 184 9.64 -23.20 -11.82
CA ASP A 184 9.36 -24.43 -12.58
C ASP A 184 8.65 -25.49 -11.72
N VAL A 185 9.04 -25.63 -10.44
CA VAL A 185 8.38 -26.54 -9.50
C VAL A 185 6.94 -26.09 -9.23
N LEU A 186 6.71 -24.79 -9.10
CA LEU A 186 5.36 -24.24 -8.90
C LEU A 186 4.51 -24.33 -10.17
N ALA A 187 5.11 -24.17 -11.35
CA ALA A 187 4.46 -24.30 -12.65
C ALA A 187 4.19 -25.76 -13.07
N ALA A 188 4.92 -26.73 -12.52
CA ALA A 188 4.75 -28.14 -12.85
C ALA A 188 3.32 -28.64 -12.58
N GLY A 189 2.84 -29.58 -13.39
CA GLY A 189 1.53 -30.24 -13.24
C GLY A 189 1.43 -31.20 -12.03
N ALA A 190 2.30 -31.05 -11.03
CA ALA A 190 2.30 -31.85 -9.82
C ALA A 190 1.12 -31.49 -8.90
N SER A 191 0.69 -32.46 -8.10
CA SER A 191 -0.37 -32.28 -7.10
C SER A 191 0.04 -31.25 -6.03
N LEU A 192 -0.96 -30.64 -5.36
CA LEU A 192 -0.69 -29.72 -4.25
C LEU A 192 0.12 -30.40 -3.14
N SER A 193 -0.20 -31.66 -2.81
CA SER A 193 0.53 -32.44 -1.80
C SER A 193 2.00 -32.61 -2.18
N ALA A 194 2.29 -32.99 -3.43
CA ALA A 194 3.68 -33.17 -3.86
C ALA A 194 4.49 -31.85 -3.81
N LYS A 195 3.84 -30.72 -4.10
CA LYS A 195 4.46 -29.38 -3.96
C LYS A 195 4.64 -28.97 -2.51
N ALA A 196 3.71 -29.34 -1.62
CA ALA A 196 3.85 -29.11 -0.18
C ALA A 196 5.02 -29.93 0.38
N ASP A 197 5.10 -31.23 0.07
CA ASP A 197 6.20 -32.10 0.51
C ASP A 197 7.57 -31.58 0.00
N TRP A 198 7.60 -31.03 -1.21
CA TRP A 198 8.80 -30.40 -1.76
C TRP A 198 9.17 -29.11 -1.01
N LEU A 199 8.19 -28.27 -0.68
CA LEU A 199 8.42 -27.03 0.07
C LEU A 199 8.97 -27.34 1.47
N ASP A 200 8.41 -28.36 2.13
CA ASP A 200 8.88 -28.80 3.45
C ASP A 200 10.35 -29.22 3.39
N ARG A 201 10.74 -30.04 2.41
CA ARG A 201 12.14 -30.41 2.19
C ARG A 201 13.03 -29.19 1.91
N LEU A 202 12.59 -28.25 1.08
CA LEU A 202 13.35 -27.02 0.79
C LEU A 202 13.62 -26.22 2.08
N VAL A 203 12.63 -26.12 2.96
CA VAL A 203 12.77 -25.41 4.24
C VAL A 203 13.69 -26.18 5.19
N GLU A 204 13.50 -27.49 5.33
CA GLU A 204 14.35 -28.37 6.14
C GLU A 204 15.82 -28.30 5.71
N GLU A 205 16.10 -28.35 4.42
CA GLU A 205 17.46 -28.23 3.85
C GLU A 205 18.09 -26.86 4.18
N LYS A 206 17.33 -25.76 4.07
CA LYS A 206 17.81 -24.43 4.43
C LYS A 206 18.11 -24.30 5.93
N VAL A 207 17.31 -24.94 6.79
CA VAL A 207 17.55 -24.98 8.24
C VAL A 207 18.78 -25.83 8.55
N ALA A 208 18.87 -27.04 8.01
CA ALA A 208 19.97 -27.98 8.25
C ALA A 208 21.32 -27.44 7.79
N SER A 209 21.35 -26.70 6.68
CA SER A 209 22.55 -26.03 6.15
C SER A 209 22.91 -24.72 6.87
N ARG A 210 22.18 -24.34 7.95
CA ARG A 210 22.32 -23.06 8.67
C ARG A 210 22.15 -21.83 7.76
N GLY A 211 21.37 -21.98 6.69
CA GLY A 211 21.04 -20.90 5.75
C GLY A 211 19.97 -19.94 6.27
N VAL A 212 19.34 -20.23 7.40
CA VAL A 212 18.31 -19.38 8.02
C VAL A 212 18.95 -18.47 9.07
N ARG A 213 18.71 -17.17 8.93
CA ARG A 213 19.13 -16.14 9.90
C ARG A 213 17.92 -15.33 10.32
N TYR A 214 17.84 -15.06 11.62
CA TYR A 214 16.82 -14.22 12.20
C TYR A 214 17.46 -12.92 12.68
N TYR A 215 16.85 -11.80 12.30
CA TYR A 215 17.30 -10.46 12.64
C TYR A 215 16.16 -9.75 13.36
N GLU A 216 16.38 -9.37 14.61
CA GLU A 216 15.39 -8.63 15.42
C GLU A 216 15.41 -7.13 15.11
N GLU A 217 16.58 -6.61 14.77
CA GLU A 217 16.77 -5.20 14.43
C GLU A 217 16.48 -4.93 12.95
N PRO A 218 16.09 -3.69 12.58
CA PRO A 218 15.93 -3.30 11.18
C PRO A 218 17.20 -3.56 10.37
N VAL A 219 17.05 -4.19 9.20
CA VAL A 219 18.15 -4.49 8.28
C VAL A 219 17.96 -3.75 6.96
N MET A 220 19.07 -3.26 6.40
CA MET A 220 19.10 -2.75 5.02
C MET A 220 19.46 -3.90 4.09
N LEU A 221 18.56 -4.22 3.16
CA LEU A 221 18.80 -5.19 2.10
C LEU A 221 19.07 -4.44 0.80
N LEU A 222 20.25 -4.67 0.23
CA LEU A 222 20.56 -4.27 -1.14
C LEU A 222 20.17 -5.47 -2.01
N ASP A 223 18.96 -5.45 -2.54
CA ASP A 223 18.48 -6.41 -3.53
C ASP A 223 18.88 -5.90 -4.93
N GLU A 224 19.43 -6.78 -5.77
CA GLU A 224 19.73 -6.54 -7.19
C GLU A 224 18.50 -6.80 -8.07
#